data_AF-A0A2G9MTQ0-F1
#
_entry.id   AF-A0A2G9MTQ0-F1
#
_cell.length_a   1.000
_cell.length_b   1.000
_cell.length_c   1.000
_cell.angle_alpha   90.00
_cell.angle_beta   90.00
_cell.angle_gamma   90.00
#
_symmetry.space_group_name_H-M   'P 1'
#
loop_
_entity.id
_entity.type
_entity.pdbx_description
1 polymer ?
#
loop_
_entity_poly.entity_id
_entity_poly.type
_entity_poly.pdbx_seq_one_letter_code
_entity_poly.pdbx_strand_id
1 'polypeptide(L)'
;MLEKTNVTQTTLNILHLYNANYTKSLHLREIARKTKIDVNTAQHQLKKLETINVLSSTIKGKNKEYVLNLNNVITKYYLIMAETFATIVYLHKNFIIKKILVEIENKIDGPLILFGSFANSMYQPLRLNSVKICCL
;
A
#
# COMPACT_ATOMS: atom_id res chain seq x y z
N MET A 1 20.68 7.76 -14.59
CA MET A 1 20.68 6.27 -14.63
C MET A 1 19.70 5.81 -13.56
N LEU A 2 18.70 4.99 -13.89
CA LEU A 2 17.79 4.45 -12.87
C LEU A 2 18.56 3.39 -12.07
N GLU A 3 18.99 3.73 -10.85
CA GLU A 3 19.50 2.72 -9.93
C GLU A 3 18.41 1.70 -9.63
N LYS A 4 18.83 0.45 -9.42
CA LYS A 4 17.97 -0.73 -9.39
C LYS A 4 17.13 -0.76 -8.12
N THR A 5 16.12 0.10 -8.01
CA THR A 5 15.05 -0.07 -7.02
C THR A 5 14.25 -1.31 -7.44
N ASN A 6 14.59 -2.47 -6.87
CA ASN A 6 13.89 -3.74 -7.10
C ASN A 6 12.51 -3.73 -6.41
N VAL A 7 11.65 -2.78 -6.76
CA VAL A 7 10.26 -2.71 -6.30
C VAL A 7 9.49 -3.82 -7.01
N THR A 8 8.93 -4.74 -6.23
CA THR A 8 8.13 -5.85 -6.75
C THR A 8 6.68 -5.73 -6.30
N GLN A 9 5.77 -6.46 -6.93
CA GLN A 9 4.36 -6.55 -6.46
C GLN A 9 4.29 -6.96 -4.99
N THR A 10 5.16 -7.88 -4.56
CA THR A 10 5.26 -8.32 -3.17
C THR A 10 5.65 -7.17 -2.24
N THR A 11 6.62 -6.35 -2.65
CA THR A 11 7.03 -5.15 -1.90
C THR A 11 5.85 -4.22 -1.66
N LEU A 12 5.07 -3.94 -2.72
CA LEU A 12 3.91 -3.06 -2.67
C LEU A 12 2.77 -3.65 -1.83
N ASN A 13 2.53 -4.98 -1.93
CA ASN A 13 1.55 -5.67 -1.09
C ASN A 13 1.90 -5.64 0.40
N ILE A 14 3.18 -5.78 0.75
CA ILE A 14 3.63 -5.67 2.16
C ILE A 14 3.40 -4.25 2.67
N LEU A 15 3.78 -3.23 1.89
CA LEU A 15 3.61 -1.83 2.29
C LEU A 15 2.15 -1.43 2.41
N HIS A 16 1.29 -1.96 1.52
CA HIS A 16 -0.15 -1.74 1.56
C HIS A 16 -0.78 -2.14 2.91
N LEU A 17 -0.21 -3.10 3.64
CA LEU A 17 -0.69 -3.50 4.98
C LEU A 17 -0.67 -2.36 6.01
N TYR A 18 0.11 -1.31 5.77
CA TYR A 18 0.25 -0.16 6.66
C TYR A 18 -0.60 1.04 6.23
N ASN A 19 -1.25 1.01 5.06
CA ASN A 19 -2.02 2.16 4.55
C ASN A 19 -3.18 2.56 5.46
N ALA A 20 -3.80 1.59 6.15
CA ALA A 20 -4.88 1.85 7.09
C ALA A 20 -4.39 2.46 8.42
N ASN A 21 -3.16 2.15 8.84
CA ASN A 21 -2.58 2.64 10.08
C ASN A 21 -1.06 2.67 9.97
N TYR A 22 -0.50 3.87 9.83
CA TYR A 22 0.93 4.08 9.65
C TYR A 22 1.77 3.82 10.91
N THR A 23 1.17 3.85 12.10
CA THR A 23 1.86 3.56 13.37
C THR A 23 1.77 2.08 13.75
N LYS A 24 1.17 1.25 12.89
CA LYS A 24 1.01 -0.16 13.14
C LYS A 24 2.36 -0.86 13.14
N SER A 25 2.51 -1.82 14.06
CA SER A 25 3.60 -2.78 14.07
C SER A 25 3.12 -4.15 13.61
N LEU A 26 3.93 -4.83 12.78
CA LEU A 26 3.61 -6.13 12.22
C LEU A 26 4.76 -7.12 12.40
N HIS A 27 4.44 -8.36 12.75
CA HIS A 27 5.41 -9.45 12.77
C HIS A 27 5.54 -10.13 11.41
N LEU A 28 6.70 -10.75 11.15
CA LEU A 28 6.99 -11.49 9.92
C LEU A 28 5.88 -12.50 9.53
N ARG A 29 5.39 -13.29 10.48
CA ARG A 29 4.34 -14.30 10.23
C ARG A 29 2.98 -13.66 9.93
N GLU A 30 2.66 -12.54 10.57
CA GLU A 30 1.42 -11.82 10.28
C GLU A 30 1.44 -11.26 8.85
N ILE A 31 2.59 -10.70 8.44
CA ILE A 31 2.81 -10.18 7.08
C ILE A 31 2.65 -11.31 6.06
N ALA A 32 3.38 -12.42 6.23
CA ALA A 32 3.31 -13.57 5.32
C ALA A 32 1.87 -14.11 5.16
N ARG A 33 1.13 -14.24 6.26
CA ARG A 33 -0.27 -14.68 6.24
C ARG A 33 -1.18 -13.71 5.49
N LYS A 34 -1.01 -12.40 5.70
CA LYS A 34 -1.86 -11.37 5.07
C LYS A 34 -1.56 -11.20 3.59
N THR A 35 -0.30 -11.28 3.19
CA THR A 35 0.10 -11.16 1.78
C THR A 35 0.05 -12.49 1.03
N LYS A 36 -0.22 -13.61 1.71
CA LYS A 36 -0.26 -14.98 1.15
C LYS A 36 1.05 -15.36 0.44
N ILE A 37 2.20 -14.94 0.98
CA ILE A 37 3.52 -15.30 0.47
C ILE A 37 4.23 -16.18 1.49
N ASP A 38 5.26 -16.90 1.03
CA ASP A 38 6.08 -17.70 1.93
C ASP A 38 6.91 -16.82 2.89
N VAL A 39 7.21 -17.39 4.05
CA VAL A 39 7.89 -16.66 5.14
C VAL A 39 9.29 -16.21 4.74
N ASN A 40 10.00 -16.99 3.91
CA ASN A 40 11.36 -16.67 3.48
C ASN A 40 11.35 -15.47 2.53
N THR A 41 10.45 -15.47 1.54
CA THR A 41 10.24 -14.35 0.62
C THR A 41 9.83 -13.10 1.38
N ALA A 42 8.90 -13.21 2.34
CA ALA A 42 8.55 -12.08 3.21
C ALA A 42 9.78 -11.54 3.94
N GLN A 43 10.60 -12.42 4.52
CA GLN A 43 11.80 -12.03 5.25
C GLN A 43 12.82 -11.33 4.33
N HIS A 44 13.07 -11.86 3.13
CA HIS A 44 13.97 -11.24 2.16
C HIS A 44 13.49 -9.85 1.73
N GLN A 45 12.18 -9.69 1.49
CA GLN A 45 11.62 -8.40 1.10
C GLN A 45 11.66 -7.38 2.25
N LEU A 46 11.37 -7.81 3.48
CA LEU A 46 11.45 -6.96 4.67
C LEU A 46 12.89 -6.51 4.93
N LYS A 47 13.88 -7.40 4.79
CA LYS A 47 15.29 -7.04 4.90
C LYS A 47 15.70 -5.97 3.89
N LYS A 48 15.23 -6.07 2.64
CA LYS A 48 15.47 -5.03 1.61
C LYS A 48 14.87 -3.70 2.01
N LEU A 49 13.61 -3.70 2.48
CA LEU A 49 12.91 -2.49 2.94
C LEU A 49 13.58 -1.85 4.17
N GLU A 50 14.18 -2.65 5.06
CA GLU A 50 15.02 -2.17 6.16
C GLU A 50 16.33 -1.56 5.66
N THR A 51 17.01 -2.21 4.70
CA THR A 51 18.28 -1.68 4.14
C THR A 51 18.11 -0.31 3.50
N ILE A 52 16.95 -0.04 2.89
CA ILE A 52 16.63 1.28 2.32
C ILE A 52 15.93 2.23 3.31
N ASN A 53 15.90 1.88 4.60
CA ASN A 53 15.29 2.67 5.69
C ASN A 53 13.81 3.03 5.48
N VAL A 54 13.05 2.23 4.73
CA VAL A 54 11.59 2.39 4.59
C VAL A 54 10.86 1.75 5.77
N LEU A 55 11.36 0.60 6.22
CA LEU A 55 10.93 -0.03 7.46
C LEU A 55 12.03 0.05 8.50
N SER A 56 11.63 0.13 9.76
CA SER A 56 12.47 -0.10 10.93
C SER A 56 11.99 -1.34 11.65
N SER A 57 12.89 -2.01 12.36
CA SER A 57 12.50 -3.12 13.21
C SER A 57 12.80 -2.88 14.67
N THR A 58 11.95 -3.47 15.50
CA THR A 58 12.07 -3.47 16.95
C THR A 58 11.91 -4.88 17.45
N ILE A 59 12.70 -5.28 18.44
CA ILE A 59 12.52 -6.57 19.10
C ILE A 59 11.54 -6.36 20.25
N LYS A 60 10.38 -7.02 20.19
CA LYS A 60 9.44 -7.09 21.32
C LYS A 60 9.42 -8.52 21.85
N GLY A 61 10.00 -8.71 23.04
CA GLY A 61 10.21 -10.03 23.63
C GLY A 61 11.17 -10.87 22.78
N LYS A 62 10.67 -11.96 22.20
CA LYS A 62 11.43 -12.86 21.29
C LYS A 62 11.13 -12.64 19.81
N ASN A 63 10.19 -11.75 19.49
CA ASN A 63 9.72 -11.54 18.12
C ASN A 63 10.24 -10.23 17.54
N LYS A 64 10.69 -10.30 16.30
CA LYS A 64 11.01 -9.11 15.50
C LYS A 64 9.71 -8.52 14.93
N GLU A 65 9.52 -7.24 15.15
CA GLU A 65 8.42 -6.42 14.65
C GLU A 65 8.94 -5.41 13.64
N TYR A 66 8.11 -5.07 12.67
CA TYR A 66 8.40 -4.10 11.62
C TYR A 66 7.40 -2.94 11.70
N VAL A 67 7.93 -1.72 11.61
CA VAL A 67 7.18 -0.46 11.67
C VAL A 67 7.66 0.43 10.52
N LEU A 68 6.77 1.26 9.97
CA LEU A 68 7.15 2.26 8.98
C LEU A 68 8.10 3.30 9.58
N ASN A 69 9.16 3.62 8.84
CA ASN A 69 10.04 4.73 9.18
C ASN A 69 9.53 6.03 8.56
N LEU A 70 8.62 6.72 9.25
CA LEU A 70 8.03 7.97 8.77
C LEU A 70 9.00 9.17 8.76
N ASN A 71 10.16 9.04 9.42
CA ASN A 71 11.21 10.06 9.41
C ASN A 71 11.95 10.08 8.07
N ASN A 72 11.92 8.98 7.32
CA ASN A 72 12.50 8.92 5.99
C ASN A 72 11.50 9.45 4.94
N VAL A 73 11.89 10.50 4.21
CA VAL A 73 11.07 11.11 3.15
C VAL A 73 10.71 10.09 2.06
N ILE A 74 11.61 9.16 1.75
CA ILE A 74 11.43 8.13 0.72
C ILE A 74 10.28 7.19 1.08
N THR A 75 10.06 6.90 2.38
CA THR A 75 8.95 6.06 2.86
C THR A 75 7.60 6.54 2.35
N LYS A 76 7.38 7.86 2.29
CA LYS A 76 6.12 8.45 1.79
C LYS A 76 5.88 8.08 0.32
N TYR A 77 6.91 8.14 -0.52
CA TYR A 77 6.79 7.76 -1.93
C TYR A 77 6.54 6.26 -2.11
N TYR A 78 7.12 5.42 -1.26
CA TYR A 78 6.82 3.98 -1.25
C TYR A 78 5.37 3.68 -0.86
N LEU A 79 4.81 4.42 0.09
CA LEU A 79 3.38 4.31 0.43
C LEU A 79 2.48 4.77 -0.71
N ILE A 80 2.81 5.89 -1.36
CA ILE A 80 2.09 6.36 -2.56
C ILE A 80 2.12 5.30 -3.67
N MET A 81 3.27 4.66 -3.90
CA MET A 81 3.38 3.55 -4.87
C MET A 81 2.49 2.37 -4.48
N ALA A 82 2.44 1.99 -3.20
CA ALA A 82 1.59 0.90 -2.73
C ALA A 82 0.09 1.25 -2.86
N GLU A 83 -0.31 2.48 -2.55
CA GLU A 83 -1.68 2.99 -2.74
C GLU A 83 -2.07 3.03 -4.23
N THR A 84 -1.17 3.50 -5.08
CA THR A 84 -1.37 3.54 -6.53
C THR A 84 -1.51 2.13 -7.10
N PHE A 85 -0.68 1.20 -6.65
CA PHE A 85 -0.78 -0.20 -7.05
C PHE A 85 -2.10 -0.84 -6.62
N ALA A 86 -2.53 -0.61 -5.37
CA ALA A 86 -3.83 -1.08 -4.90
C ALA A 86 -4.99 -0.50 -5.73
N THR A 87 -4.88 0.77 -6.13
CA THR A 87 -5.83 1.41 -7.05
C THR A 87 -5.86 0.73 -8.41
N ILE A 88 -4.70 0.51 -9.03
CA ILE A 88 -4.60 -0.17 -10.33
C ILE A 88 -5.29 -1.53 -10.26
N VAL A 89 -4.98 -2.32 -9.24
CA VAL A 89 -5.61 -3.63 -9.01
C VAL A 89 -7.13 -3.51 -8.84
N TYR A 90 -7.60 -2.49 -8.10
CA TYR A 90 -9.03 -2.24 -7.93
C TYR A 90 -9.74 -1.88 -9.23
N LEU A 91 -9.16 -0.99 -10.03
CA LEU A 91 -9.72 -0.55 -11.32
C LEU A 91 -9.73 -1.66 -12.36
N HIS A 92 -8.73 -2.55 -12.34
CA HIS A 92 -8.74 -3.75 -13.18
C HIS A 92 -9.88 -4.72 -12.81
N LYS A 93 -10.25 -4.80 -11.53
CA LYS A 93 -11.36 -5.65 -11.06
C LYS A 93 -12.74 -5.02 -11.26
N ASN A 94 -12.83 -3.68 -11.12
CA ASN A 94 -14.09 -2.96 -11.12
C ASN A 94 -14.25 -2.11 -12.39
N PHE A 95 -14.63 -2.77 -13.48
CA PHE A 95 -14.75 -2.15 -14.80
C PHE A 95 -15.72 -0.95 -14.84
N ILE A 96 -16.82 -1.01 -14.08
CA ILE A 96 -17.80 0.08 -14.00
C ILE A 96 -17.15 1.36 -13.45
N ILE A 97 -16.40 1.25 -12.34
CA ILE A 97 -15.70 2.39 -11.74
C ILE A 97 -14.64 2.93 -12.70
N LYS A 98 -13.91 2.04 -13.38
CA LYS A 98 -12.93 2.44 -14.41
C LYS A 98 -13.59 3.25 -15.54
N LYS A 99 -14.75 2.82 -16.05
CA LYS A 99 -15.50 3.56 -17.07
C LYS A 99 -15.93 4.93 -16.58
N ILE A 100 -16.51 5.00 -15.37
CA ILE A 100 -16.95 6.28 -14.77
C ILE A 100 -15.76 7.24 -14.68
N LEU A 101 -14.58 6.77 -14.25
CA LEU A 101 -13.37 7.59 -14.16
C LEU A 101 -12.93 8.15 -15.52
N VAL A 102 -12.91 7.32 -16.57
CA VAL A 102 -12.57 7.78 -17.93
C VAL A 102 -13.53 8.85 -18.42
N GLU A 103 -14.82 8.73 -18.10
CA GLU A 103 -15.85 9.70 -18.53
C GLU A 103 -15.76 11.06 -17.84
N ILE A 104 -15.14 11.12 -16.65
CA ILE A 104 -15.07 12.34 -15.82
C ILE A 104 -13.67 12.96 -15.75
N GLU A 105 -12.61 12.20 -16.09
CA GLU A 105 -11.22 12.65 -16.00
C GLU A 105 -10.96 13.97 -16.74
N ASN A 106 -11.56 14.15 -17.92
CA ASN A 106 -11.40 15.37 -18.72
C ASN A 106 -12.47 16.45 -18.45
N LYS A 107 -13.34 16.23 -17.46
CA LYS A 107 -14.46 17.14 -17.13
C LYS A 107 -14.29 17.83 -15.78
N ILE A 108 -13.28 17.45 -15.00
CA ILE A 108 -13.08 17.93 -13.63
C ILE A 108 -11.62 18.36 -13.49
N ASP A 109 -11.41 19.65 -13.24
CA ASP A 109 -10.13 20.16 -12.79
C ASP A 109 -10.11 20.13 -11.25
N GLY A 110 -9.44 19.13 -10.67
CA GLY A 110 -9.24 19.02 -9.23
C GLY A 110 -9.51 17.62 -8.65
N PRO A 111 -9.37 17.47 -7.32
CA PRO A 111 -9.53 16.18 -6.67
C PRO A 111 -11.00 15.74 -6.66
N LEU A 112 -11.28 14.58 -7.26
CA LEU A 112 -12.60 13.95 -7.21
C LEU A 112 -12.76 13.15 -5.91
N ILE A 113 -13.77 13.44 -5.10
CA ILE A 113 -14.10 12.63 -3.93
C ILE A 113 -15.36 11.82 -4.21
N LEU A 114 -15.24 10.48 -4.27
CA LEU A 114 -16.37 9.59 -4.44
C LEU A 114 -16.79 9.03 -3.06
N PHE A 115 -18.01 9.33 -2.65
CA PHE A 115 -18.64 8.77 -1.44
C PHE A 115 -19.60 7.66 -1.84
N GLY A 116 -19.52 6.51 -1.16
CA GLY A 116 -20.46 5.42 -1.39
C GLY A 116 -20.29 4.26 -0.41
N SER A 117 -21.40 3.62 -0.04
CA SER A 117 -21.39 2.36 0.72
C SER A 117 -21.12 1.20 -0.24
N PHE A 118 -19.86 1.03 -0.63
CA PHE A 118 -19.42 -0.21 -1.25
C PHE A 118 -19.10 -1.23 -0.16
N ALA A 119 -20.13 -1.60 0.60
CA ALA A 119 -20.07 -2.61 1.65
C ALA A 119 -19.93 -4.00 1.02
N ASN A 120 -18.74 -4.30 0.54
CA ASN A 120 -18.22 -5.65 0.58
C ASN A 120 -16.91 -5.55 1.36
N SER A 121 -16.77 -6.34 2.42
CA SER A 121 -15.87 -6.17 3.58
C SER A 121 -14.36 -6.20 3.30
N MET A 122 -13.93 -5.83 2.09
CA MET A 122 -12.57 -5.95 1.57
C MET A 122 -12.02 -4.65 0.97
N TYR A 123 -12.82 -3.60 0.82
CA TYR A 123 -12.41 -2.38 0.11
C TYR A 123 -12.32 -1.17 1.06
N GLN A 124 -11.09 -0.82 1.42
CA GLN A 124 -10.76 0.41 2.17
C GLN A 124 -10.69 1.62 1.24
N PRO A 125 -10.88 2.84 1.76
CA PRO A 125 -10.83 4.07 0.98
C PRO A 125 -9.51 4.21 0.21
N LEU A 126 -9.60 4.29 -1.11
CA LEU A 126 -8.46 4.49 -2.02
C LEU A 126 -8.15 5.98 -2.13
N ARG A 127 -6.92 6.37 -1.80
CA ARG A 127 -6.42 7.74 -1.95
C ARG A 127 -5.58 7.83 -3.22
N LEU A 128 -6.07 8.53 -4.24
CA LEU A 128 -5.23 9.12 -5.28
C LEU A 128 -5.11 10.62 -5.04
N ASN A 129 -3.97 11.18 -5.45
CA ASN A 129 -3.74 12.63 -5.50
C ASN A 129 -4.73 13.37 -6.42
N SER A 130 -5.46 12.65 -7.28
CA SER A 130 -6.51 13.19 -8.16
C SER A 130 -7.91 12.64 -7.87
N VAL A 131 -8.03 11.54 -7.12
CA VAL A 131 -9.31 10.88 -6.80
C VAL A 131 -9.26 10.25 -5.41
N LYS A 132 -10.03 10.75 -4.47
CA LYS A 132 -10.21 10.15 -3.15
C LYS A 132 -11.51 9.35 -3.13
N ILE A 133 -11.44 8.04 -3.27
CA ILE A 133 -12.61 7.18 -3.04
C ILE A 133 -12.67 6.92 -1.55
N CYS A 134 -13.58 7.58 -0.85
CA CYS A 134 -13.78 7.43 0.59
C CYS A 134 -14.95 6.48 0.85
N CYS A 135 -14.66 5.25 1.30
CA CYS A 135 -15.65 4.39 1.93
C CYS A 135 -15.85 4.83 3.38
N LEU A 136 -17.09 5.16 3.77
CA LEU A 136 -17.54 5.35 5.15
C LEU A 136 -18.17 4.05 5.65
#